data_AF-A0A920G977-F1
#
_entry.id   AF-A0A920G977-F1
#
_cell.length_a   1.000
_cell.length_b   1.000
_cell.length_c   1.000
_cell.angle_alpha   90.00
_cell.angle_beta   90.00
_cell.angle_gamma   90.00
#
_symmetry.space_group_name_H-M   'P 1'
#
loop_
_entity.id
_entity.type
_entity.pdbx_description
1 polymer ?
#
loop_
_entity_poly.entity_id
_entity_poly.type
_entity_poly.pdbx_seq_one_letter_code
_entity_poly.pdbx_strand_id
1 'polypeptide(L)'
;MEFFSDYIGPFAYEKLANVQSNSVKGGMESATAIFYSDVSVTGDRSVRWRNVVIHEVAHQWFGNCVTEYDWDDVWLSEGFATYFTLMFRNMHTAETILLMV
;
A
#
# COMPACT_ATOMS: atom_id res chain seq x y z
N MET A 1 -3.69 -6.08 -5.73
CA MET A 1 -2.71 -7.18 -5.57
C MET A 1 -2.04 -7.49 -6.90
N GLU A 2 -2.78 -7.77 -7.98
CA GLU A 2 -2.23 -8.05 -9.32
C GLU A 2 -1.16 -7.05 -9.77
N PHE A 3 -1.45 -5.75 -9.69
CA PHE A 3 -0.47 -4.70 -9.98
C PHE A 3 0.90 -4.94 -9.32
N PHE A 4 0.95 -5.19 -8.02
CA PHE A 4 2.23 -5.41 -7.33
C PHE A 4 2.88 -6.72 -7.75
N SER A 5 2.08 -7.78 -7.93
CA SER A 5 2.57 -9.07 -8.40
C SER A 5 3.23 -9.00 -9.77
N ASP A 6 2.67 -8.21 -10.68
CA ASP A 6 3.15 -8.08 -12.07
C ASP A 6 4.42 -7.23 -12.18
N TYR A 7 4.55 -6.19 -11.34
CA TYR A 7 5.69 -5.26 -11.40
C TYR A 7 6.86 -5.62 -10.48
N ILE A 8 6.61 -6.33 -9.38
CA ILE A 8 7.64 -6.65 -8.38
C ILE A 8 7.92 -8.15 -8.34
N GLY A 9 6.86 -8.95 -8.20
CA GLY A 9 6.95 -10.40 -8.11
C GLY A 9 5.84 -11.00 -7.24
N PRO A 10 5.71 -12.33 -7.16
CA PRO A 10 4.60 -12.99 -6.49
C PRO A 10 4.43 -12.55 -5.04
N PHE A 11 3.18 -12.42 -4.59
CA PHE A 11 2.87 -12.19 -3.18
C PHE A 11 3.36 -13.38 -2.34
N ALA A 12 4.20 -13.11 -1.33
CA ALA A 12 4.93 -14.15 -0.61
C ALA A 12 4.12 -14.89 0.46
N TYR A 13 2.97 -14.36 0.87
CA TYR A 13 2.17 -14.88 1.97
C TYR A 13 0.89 -15.59 1.48
N GLU A 14 0.32 -16.46 2.31
CA GLU A 14 -0.91 -17.19 1.98
C GLU A 14 -2.14 -16.26 1.92
N LYS A 15 -2.17 -15.23 2.76
CA LYS A 15 -3.32 -14.31 2.90
C LYS A 15 -2.89 -12.93 3.35
N LEU A 16 -3.78 -11.97 3.11
CA LEU A 16 -3.66 -10.59 3.59
C LEU A 16 -4.98 -10.15 4.23
N ALA A 17 -4.94 -9.89 5.53
CA ALA A 17 -6.04 -9.29 6.27
C ALA A 17 -5.92 -7.75 6.26
N ASN A 18 -7.07 -7.09 6.24
CA ASN A 18 -7.20 -5.64 6.35
C ASN A 18 -8.06 -5.35 7.58
N VAL A 19 -7.46 -4.72 8.59
CA VAL A 19 -8.06 -4.55 9.91
C VAL A 19 -8.21 -3.07 10.23
N GLN A 20 -9.44 -2.64 10.49
CA GLN A 20 -9.68 -1.31 11.01
C GLN A 20 -9.53 -1.33 12.55
N SER A 21 -8.74 -0.40 13.11
CA SER A 21 -8.42 -0.36 14.53
C SER A 21 -8.15 1.06 15.02
N ASN A 22 -8.42 1.32 16.30
CA ASN A 22 -8.07 2.57 16.96
C ASN A 22 -6.60 2.60 17.47
N SER A 23 -5.82 1.53 17.24
CA SER A 23 -4.42 1.43 17.65
C SER A 23 -3.44 2.22 16.77
N VAL A 24 -3.89 2.69 15.60
CA VAL A 24 -3.04 3.41 14.61
C VAL A 24 -3.76 4.65 14.08
N LYS A 25 -3.01 5.71 13.74
CA LYS A 25 -3.58 6.97 13.19
C LYS A 25 -3.58 7.05 11.66
N GLY A 26 -2.83 6.17 10.99
CA GLY A 26 -2.71 6.09 9.54
C GLY A 26 -2.92 4.66 9.08
N GLY A 27 -1.88 4.07 8.50
CA GLY A 27 -1.74 2.63 8.32
C GLY A 27 -0.58 2.08 9.17
N MET A 28 -0.51 0.76 9.26
CA MET A 28 0.63 0.02 9.80
C MET A 28 0.70 -1.31 9.04
N GLU A 29 1.87 -1.55 8.47
CA GLU A 29 2.14 -2.51 7.41
C GLU A 29 2.33 -3.95 7.87
N SER A 30 2.06 -4.24 9.14
CA SER A 30 2.21 -5.56 9.78
C SER A 30 1.97 -6.72 8.80
N ALA A 31 3.00 -7.54 8.60
CA ALA A 31 2.97 -8.61 7.62
C ALA A 31 1.70 -9.48 7.73
N THR A 32 1.03 -9.71 6.61
CA THR A 32 -0.24 -10.48 6.50
C THR A 32 -1.48 -9.86 7.17
N ALA A 33 -1.37 -8.76 7.92
CA ALA A 33 -2.48 -8.14 8.62
C ALA A 33 -2.27 -6.62 8.76
N ILE A 34 -2.64 -5.88 7.73
CA ILE A 34 -2.49 -4.43 7.71
C ILE A 34 -3.53 -3.80 8.65
N PHE A 35 -3.08 -2.87 9.48
CA PHE A 35 -3.96 -2.08 10.34
C PHE A 35 -4.19 -0.69 9.74
N TYR A 36 -5.43 -0.23 9.81
CA TYR A 36 -5.81 1.12 9.40
C TYR A 36 -6.53 1.83 10.54
N SER A 37 -6.44 3.15 10.56
CA SER A 37 -7.17 3.99 11.52
C SER A 37 -8.68 3.72 11.50
N ASP A 38 -9.29 3.78 12.67
CA ASP A 38 -10.74 3.70 12.92
C ASP A 38 -11.58 4.69 12.10
N VAL A 39 -10.98 5.74 11.54
CA VAL A 39 -11.64 6.71 10.65
C VAL A 39 -11.34 6.50 9.16
N SER A 40 -10.72 5.38 8.78
CA SER A 40 -10.26 5.14 7.39
C SER A 40 -11.31 4.60 6.42
N VAL A 41 -12.24 3.78 6.90
CA VAL A 41 -13.28 3.16 6.08
C VAL A 41 -14.61 3.89 6.33
N THR A 42 -14.84 4.95 5.56
CA THR A 42 -16.02 5.82 5.69
C THR A 42 -17.06 5.64 4.57
N GLY A 43 -16.75 4.84 3.54
CA GLY A 43 -17.63 4.60 2.39
C GLY A 43 -17.61 5.68 1.31
N ASP A 44 -16.88 6.78 1.52
CA ASP A 44 -16.79 7.94 0.61
C ASP A 44 -15.76 7.80 -0.53
N ARG A 45 -15.03 6.67 -0.56
CA ARG A 45 -13.91 6.40 -1.50
C ARG A 45 -12.81 7.49 -1.49
N SER A 46 -12.57 8.09 -0.32
CA SER A 46 -11.53 9.10 -0.08
C SER A 46 -10.20 8.77 -0.76
N VAL A 47 -9.68 9.73 -1.52
CA VAL A 47 -8.38 9.63 -2.20
C VAL A 47 -7.26 9.40 -1.19
N ARG A 48 -7.32 10.08 -0.03
CA ARG A 48 -6.32 9.93 1.02
C ARG A 48 -6.28 8.48 1.53
N TRP A 49 -7.43 7.93 1.92
CA TRP A 49 -7.47 6.57 2.49
C TRP A 49 -7.18 5.50 1.46
N ARG A 50 -7.56 5.71 0.19
CA ARG A 50 -7.15 4.84 -0.91
C ARG A 50 -5.62 4.78 -1.04
N ASN A 51 -4.94 5.93 -0.98
CA ASN A 51 -3.49 5.97 -1.08
C ASN A 51 -2.82 5.25 0.11
N VAL A 52 -3.36 5.39 1.33
CA VAL A 52 -2.89 4.63 2.50
C VAL A 52 -3.00 3.12 2.24
N VAL A 53 -4.15 2.62 1.79
CA VAL A 53 -4.31 1.19 1.46
C VAL A 53 -3.28 0.72 0.45
N ILE A 54 -3.01 1.50 -0.60
CA ILE A 54 -2.01 1.13 -1.62
C ILE A 54 -0.60 1.11 -1.02
N HIS A 55 -0.26 2.10 -0.18
CA HIS A 55 1.03 2.23 0.51
C HIS A 55 1.30 1.04 1.43
N GLU A 56 0.36 0.70 2.30
CA GLU A 56 0.53 -0.42 3.24
C GLU A 56 0.58 -1.79 2.54
N VAL A 57 -0.10 -1.93 1.39
CA VAL A 57 -0.02 -3.14 0.58
C VAL A 57 1.35 -3.26 -0.10
N ALA A 58 1.93 -2.15 -0.56
CA ALA A 58 3.28 -2.15 -1.14
C ALA A 58 4.33 -2.63 -0.13
N HIS A 59 4.13 -2.32 1.15
CA HIS A 59 5.02 -2.77 2.21
C HIS A 59 5.09 -4.29 2.39
N GLN A 60 4.11 -5.05 1.88
CA GLN A 60 4.20 -6.51 1.87
C GLN A 60 5.41 -7.01 1.06
N TRP A 61 5.90 -6.23 0.09
CA TRP A 61 7.16 -6.50 -0.61
C TRP A 61 8.34 -5.74 0.03
N PHE A 62 8.17 -4.46 0.33
CA PHE A 62 9.24 -3.59 0.83
C PHE A 62 9.02 -3.21 2.31
N GLY A 63 9.89 -3.67 3.19
CA GLY A 63 9.73 -3.59 4.65
C GLY A 63 9.37 -4.94 5.27
N ASN A 64 8.52 -5.75 4.61
CA ASN A 64 8.18 -7.08 5.10
C ASN A 64 8.98 -8.23 4.46
N CYS A 65 9.05 -8.33 3.12
CA CYS A 65 9.82 -9.38 2.44
C CYS A 65 11.29 -9.01 2.30
N VAL A 66 11.56 -7.77 1.89
CA VAL A 66 12.91 -7.19 1.81
C VAL A 66 12.93 -5.99 2.74
N THR A 67 13.66 -6.10 3.84
CA THR A 67 13.78 -5.05 4.86
C THR A 67 15.17 -4.44 4.83
N GLU A 68 15.22 -3.17 5.21
CA GLU A 68 16.43 -2.40 5.47
C GLU A 68 17.27 -3.04 6.59
N TYR A 69 18.58 -2.78 6.58
CA TYR A 69 19.47 -3.32 7.60
C TYR A 69 19.30 -2.59 8.94
N ASP A 70 19.15 -1.27 8.89
CA ASP A 70 18.88 -0.43 10.04
C ASP A 70 18.00 0.77 9.66
N TRP A 71 17.63 1.57 10.68
CA TRP A 71 16.68 2.66 10.54
C TRP A 71 17.20 3.88 9.76
N ASP A 72 18.51 4.01 9.56
CA ASP A 72 19.04 5.08 8.69
C ASP A 72 18.65 4.80 7.22
N ASP A 73 18.39 3.54 6.89
CA ASP A 73 17.94 3.06 5.58
C ASP A 73 16.42 2.86 5.45
N VAL A 74 15.62 3.36 6.41
CA VAL A 74 14.14 3.25 6.37
C VAL A 74 13.51 3.81 5.09
N TRP A 75 14.22 4.70 4.41
CA TRP A 75 13.81 5.24 3.12
C TRP A 75 13.67 4.16 2.03
N LEU A 76 14.35 3.02 2.16
CA LEU A 76 14.16 1.88 1.26
C LEU A 76 12.71 1.40 1.37
N SER A 77 12.24 1.08 2.56
CA SER A 77 10.88 0.59 2.78
C SER A 77 9.82 1.65 2.44
N GLU A 78 9.90 2.82 3.07
CA GLU A 78 8.91 3.90 2.89
C GLU A 78 8.96 4.54 1.50
N GLY A 79 10.14 4.67 0.91
CA GLY A 79 10.35 5.25 -0.40
C GLY A 79 9.80 4.37 -1.52
N PHE A 80 10.04 3.05 -1.47
CA PHE A 80 9.44 2.14 -2.45
C PHE A 80 7.92 2.06 -2.28
N ALA A 81 7.40 1.99 -1.05
CA ALA A 81 5.96 2.03 -0.81
C ALA A 81 5.30 3.31 -1.37
N THR A 82 5.94 4.46 -1.17
CA THR A 82 5.51 5.74 -1.74
C THR A 82 5.56 5.73 -3.26
N TYR A 83 6.66 5.27 -3.85
CA TYR A 83 6.85 5.23 -5.31
C TYR A 83 5.76 4.40 -5.99
N PHE A 84 5.50 3.18 -5.51
CA PHE A 84 4.48 2.33 -6.10
C PHE A 84 3.06 2.86 -5.87
N THR A 85 2.81 3.56 -4.77
CA THR A 85 1.54 4.27 -4.54
C THR A 85 1.29 5.32 -5.62
N LEU A 86 2.31 6.13 -5.95
CA LEU A 86 2.21 7.15 -6.99
C LEU A 86 2.07 6.52 -8.38
N MET A 87 2.81 5.46 -8.66
CA MET A 87 2.73 4.72 -9.92
C MET A 87 1.33 4.11 -10.14
N PHE A 88 0.79 3.41 -9.13
CA PHE A 88 -0.57 2.86 -9.17
C PHE A 88 -1.60 3.97 -9.44
N ARG A 89 -1.49 5.07 -8.69
CA ARG A 89 -2.40 6.22 -8.83
C ARG A 89 -2.38 6.76 -10.26
N ASN A 90 -1.20 6.97 -10.84
CA ASN A 90 -1.05 7.54 -12.17
C ASN A 90 -1.63 6.61 -13.26
N MET A 91 -1.42 5.30 -13.16
CA MET A 91 -1.98 4.35 -14.14
C MET A 91 -3.50 4.31 -14.10
N HIS A 92 -4.09 4.28 -12.91
CA HIS A 92 -5.55 4.18 -12.74
C HIS A 92 -6.28 5.53 -12.80
N THR A 93 -5.55 6.65 -12.92
CA THR A 93 -6.13 7.93 -13.36
C THR A 93 -5.98 8.14 -14.87
N ALA A 94 -4.90 7.65 -15.49
CA ALA A 94 -4.72 7.71 -16.94
C ALA A 94 -5.72 6.85 -17.72
N GLU A 95 -6.14 5.70 -17.18
CA GLU A 95 -7.22 4.89 -17.76
C GLU A 95 -8.57 5.63 -17.81
N THR A 96 -8.79 6.60 -16.91
CA THR A 96 -10.01 7.44 -16.96
C THR A 96 -9.95 8.47 -18.09
N ILE A 97 -8.76 8.89 -18.53
CA ILE A 97 -8.58 9.85 -19.64
C ILE A 97 -8.67 9.13 -20.99
N LEU A 98 -8.12 7.92 -21.13
CA LEU A 98 -8.17 7.14 -22.36
C LEU A 98 -9.57 6.62 -22.73
N LEU A 99 -10.49 6.51 -21.75
CA LEU A 99 -11.89 6.14 -21.99
C LEU A 99 -12.81 7.35 -22.27
N MET A 100 -12.25 8.57 -22.32
CA MET A 100 -12.97 9.82 -22.62
C MET A 100 -12.63 10.40 -24.02
N VAL A 101 -11.89 9.68 -24.86
CA VAL A 101 -11.55 10.08 -26.24
C VAL A 101 -12.07 9.06 -27.26
#